data_AF-A0A0H5CD32-F1
#
_entry.id   AF-A0A0H5CD32-F1
#
_cell.length_a   1.000
_cell.length_b   1.000
_cell.length_c   1.000
_cell.angle_alpha   90.00
_cell.angle_beta   90.00
_cell.angle_gamma   90.00
#
_symmetry.space_group_name_H-M   'P 1'
#
loop_
_entity.id
_entity.type
_entity.pdbx_description
1 polymer ?
#
loop_
_entity_poly.entity_id
_entity_poly.type
_entity_poly.pdbx_seq_one_letter_code
_entity_poly.pdbx_strand_id
1 'polypeptide(L)'
;MSGTTVVILIVLALVALAVISARGRAANRQKDLDDAKADARRWVERLGGQVMNLTGTDLASQQAIADAAERYTAAGSQMEQATTTEQCRLVTKTALEGLYYIRAARTAMGIDPGPELPVDHEAQRAGKVTEDRRVSVEGHDYEASPVPGQRTPHYYPGGRVAGRPVPQGWYSEPWWKPALVAGAWGVGSVLLFSMMFSGMAGIAGAAAWESGYDAGQEDAIGDQGDAGGDYGGDSGGGDYGGGDWGGGDIGGGFDF
;
A
#
# COMPACT_ATOMS: atom_id res chain seq x y z
N MET A 1 -60.58 0.21 -20.90
CA MET A 1 -59.71 0.05 -19.71
C MET A 1 -59.83 1.32 -18.88
N SER A 2 -60.11 1.24 -17.59
CA SER A 2 -60.10 2.42 -16.72
C SER A 2 -58.66 2.90 -16.52
N GLY A 3 -58.45 4.22 -16.36
CA GLY A 3 -57.11 4.79 -16.14
C GLY A 3 -56.38 4.14 -14.96
N THR A 4 -57.11 3.68 -13.96
CA THR A 4 -56.60 2.94 -12.80
C THR A 4 -55.94 1.61 -13.19
N THR A 5 -56.51 0.84 -14.12
CA THR A 5 -55.92 -0.42 -14.58
C THR A 5 -54.60 -0.18 -15.31
N VAL A 6 -54.51 0.89 -16.11
CA VAL A 6 -53.27 1.27 -16.82
C VAL A 6 -52.18 1.64 -15.82
N VAL A 7 -52.50 2.43 -14.80
CA VAL A 7 -51.55 2.82 -13.74
C VAL A 7 -51.04 1.60 -12.98
N ILE A 8 -51.91 0.65 -12.60
CA ILE A 8 -51.51 -0.56 -11.89
C ILE A 8 -50.54 -1.41 -12.73
N LEU A 9 -50.82 -1.57 -14.02
CA LEU A 9 -49.95 -2.33 -14.92
C LEU A 9 -48.57 -1.67 -15.08
N ILE A 10 -48.51 -0.34 -15.16
CA ILE A 10 -47.26 0.41 -15.22
C ILE A 10 -46.46 0.23 -13.93
N VAL A 11 -47.09 0.34 -12.76
CA VAL A 11 -46.43 0.13 -11.47
C VAL A 11 -45.88 -1.29 -11.37
N LEU A 12 -46.65 -2.32 -11.76
CA LEU A 12 -46.18 -3.71 -11.77
C LEU A 12 -45.00 -3.92 -12.72
N ALA A 13 -45.03 -3.30 -13.91
CA ALA A 13 -43.92 -3.38 -14.86
C ALA A 13 -42.65 -2.70 -14.31
N LEU A 14 -42.78 -1.54 -13.66
CA LEU A 14 -41.67 -0.84 -13.03
C LEU A 14 -41.08 -1.65 -11.85
N VAL A 15 -41.92 -2.27 -11.02
CA VAL A 15 -41.47 -3.13 -9.92
C VAL A 15 -40.76 -4.37 -10.48
N ALA A 16 -41.31 -5.03 -11.51
CA ALA A 16 -40.67 -6.19 -12.12
C ALA A 16 -39.29 -5.83 -12.70
N LEU A 17 -39.18 -4.70 -13.41
CA LEU A 17 -37.91 -4.19 -13.94
C LEU A 17 -36.91 -3.87 -12.81
N ALA A 18 -37.38 -3.24 -11.73
CA ALA A 18 -36.56 -2.94 -10.56
C ALA A 18 -36.01 -4.23 -9.91
N VAL A 19 -36.84 -5.26 -9.75
CA VAL A 19 -36.43 -6.56 -9.17
C VAL A 19 -35.42 -7.28 -10.07
N ILE A 20 -35.67 -7.34 -11.38
CA ILE A 20 -34.75 -7.99 -12.35
C ILE A 20 -33.40 -7.27 -12.35
N SER A 21 -33.40 -5.94 -12.41
CA SER A 21 -32.17 -5.15 -12.37
C SER A 21 -31.41 -5.28 -11.03
N ALA A 22 -32.13 -5.39 -9.91
CA ALA A 22 -31.53 -5.60 -8.59
C ALA A 22 -30.88 -6.99 -8.48
N ARG A 23 -31.56 -8.03 -8.96
CA ARG A 23 -31.03 -9.41 -9.00
C ARG A 23 -29.82 -9.54 -9.92
N GLY A 24 -29.86 -8.91 -11.10
CA GLY A 24 -28.72 -8.88 -12.02
C GLY A 24 -27.49 -8.20 -11.40
N ARG A 25 -27.69 -7.06 -10.73
CA ARG A 25 -26.61 -6.36 -10.01
C ARG A 25 -26.04 -7.18 -8.86
N ALA A 26 -26.90 -7.84 -8.07
CA ALA A 26 -26.45 -8.70 -6.98
C ALA A 26 -25.62 -9.90 -7.49
N ALA A 27 -26.08 -10.55 -8.57
CA ALA A 27 -25.36 -11.66 -9.18
C ALA A 27 -24.00 -11.25 -9.74
N ASN A 28 -23.90 -10.07 -10.38
CA ASN A 28 -22.62 -9.57 -10.89
C ASN A 28 -21.65 -9.25 -9.75
N ARG A 29 -22.11 -8.57 -8.69
CA ARG A 29 -21.27 -8.27 -7.52
C ARG A 29 -20.72 -9.54 -6.85
N GLN A 30 -21.53 -10.59 -6.80
CA GLN A 30 -21.08 -11.88 -6.25
C GLN A 30 -19.97 -12.49 -7.12
N LYS A 31 -20.13 -12.47 -8.45
CA LYS A 31 -19.09 -12.94 -9.38
C LYS A 31 -17.80 -12.14 -9.24
N ASP A 32 -17.90 -10.81 -9.21
CA ASP A 32 -16.74 -9.92 -9.05
C ASP A 32 -16.00 -10.20 -7.73
N LEU A 33 -16.75 -10.50 -6.66
CA LEU A 33 -16.18 -10.90 -5.37
C LEU A 33 -15.50 -12.27 -5.45
N ASP A 34 -16.14 -13.26 -6.07
CA ASP A 34 -15.58 -14.62 -6.20
C ASP A 34 -14.30 -14.62 -7.03
N ASP A 35 -14.27 -13.86 -8.13
CA ASP A 35 -13.08 -13.67 -8.98
C ASP A 35 -11.95 -12.97 -8.21
N ALA A 36 -12.27 -11.90 -7.47
CA ALA A 36 -11.28 -11.20 -6.64
C ALA A 36 -10.73 -12.07 -5.52
N LYS A 37 -11.56 -12.93 -4.91
CA LYS A 37 -11.11 -13.92 -3.92
C LYS A 37 -10.17 -14.95 -4.54
N ALA A 38 -10.48 -15.43 -5.74
CA ALA A 38 -9.64 -16.39 -6.44
C ALA A 38 -8.26 -15.81 -6.79
N ASP A 39 -8.22 -14.58 -7.30
CA ASP A 39 -6.95 -13.90 -7.60
C ASP A 39 -6.12 -13.65 -6.33
N ALA A 40 -6.76 -13.10 -5.28
CA ALA A 40 -6.08 -12.86 -4.02
C ALA A 40 -5.52 -14.16 -3.40
N ARG A 41 -6.25 -15.29 -3.47
CA ARG A 41 -5.79 -16.60 -2.98
C ARG A 41 -4.57 -17.08 -3.73
N ARG A 42 -4.59 -16.97 -5.06
CA ARG A 42 -3.44 -17.32 -5.91
C ARG A 42 -2.17 -16.57 -5.49
N TRP A 43 -2.27 -15.29 -5.17
CA TRP A 43 -1.11 -14.51 -4.72
C TRP A 43 -0.63 -14.90 -3.32
N VAL A 44 -1.56 -15.12 -2.38
CA VAL A 44 -1.23 -15.59 -1.01
C VAL A 44 -0.56 -16.97 -1.05
N GLU A 45 -1.10 -17.91 -1.82
CA GLU A 45 -0.52 -19.25 -1.99
C GLU A 45 0.87 -19.18 -2.64
N ARG A 46 1.04 -18.34 -3.66
CA ARG A 46 2.36 -18.10 -4.28
C ARG A 46 3.36 -17.57 -3.26
N LEU A 47 2.96 -16.60 -2.42
CA LEU A 47 3.80 -16.06 -1.36
C LEU A 47 4.15 -17.13 -0.32
N GLY A 48 3.16 -17.86 0.18
CA GLY A 48 3.35 -18.94 1.14
C GLY A 48 4.33 -20.01 0.64
N GLY A 49 4.20 -20.40 -0.63
CA GLY A 49 5.12 -21.31 -1.27
C GLY A 49 6.56 -20.81 -1.32
N GLN A 50 6.79 -19.49 -1.48
CA GLN A 50 8.14 -18.93 -1.42
C GLN A 50 8.68 -18.87 0.01
N VAL A 51 7.87 -18.37 0.96
CA VAL A 51 8.27 -18.24 2.38
C VAL A 51 8.65 -19.59 2.99
N MET A 52 7.94 -20.66 2.65
CA MET A 52 8.21 -22.00 3.21
C MET A 52 9.41 -22.72 2.59
N ASN A 53 9.82 -22.35 1.37
CA ASN A 53 10.85 -23.06 0.61
C ASN A 53 12.16 -22.29 0.43
N LEU A 54 12.19 -21.01 0.81
CA LEU A 54 13.38 -20.17 0.68
C LEU A 54 14.09 -20.02 2.04
N THR A 55 15.37 -20.37 2.07
CA THR A 55 16.22 -20.22 3.26
C THR A 55 17.32 -19.20 2.96
N GLY A 56 17.40 -18.13 3.75
CA GLY A 56 18.37 -17.05 3.57
C GLY A 56 19.80 -17.47 3.88
N THR A 57 20.75 -17.09 3.04
CA THR A 57 22.18 -17.41 3.18
C THR A 57 23.02 -16.30 3.81
N ASP A 58 22.44 -15.12 3.98
CA ASP A 58 23.06 -13.90 4.51
C ASP A 58 22.05 -13.09 5.32
N LEU A 59 22.53 -12.08 6.04
CA LEU A 59 21.66 -11.28 6.92
C LEU A 59 20.53 -10.57 6.16
N ALA A 60 20.82 -10.01 4.99
CA ALA A 60 19.85 -9.26 4.19
C ALA A 60 18.75 -10.20 3.65
N SER A 61 19.13 -11.38 3.16
CA SER A 61 18.16 -12.39 2.71
C SER A 61 17.32 -12.96 3.85
N GLN A 62 17.91 -13.20 5.03
CA GLN A 62 17.17 -13.66 6.21
C GLN A 62 16.15 -12.62 6.68
N GLN A 63 16.53 -11.34 6.76
CA GLN A 63 15.62 -10.26 7.14
C GLN A 63 14.48 -10.12 6.14
N ALA A 64 14.78 -10.09 4.84
CA ALA A 64 13.75 -9.98 3.82
C ALA A 64 12.78 -11.19 3.82
N ILE A 65 13.26 -12.41 4.09
CA ILE A 65 12.36 -13.59 4.24
C ILE A 65 11.48 -13.45 5.50
N ALA A 66 12.02 -12.93 6.60
CA ALA A 66 11.23 -12.66 7.80
C ALA A 66 10.12 -11.62 7.54
N ASP A 67 10.45 -10.50 6.89
CA ASP A 67 9.47 -9.48 6.49
C ASP A 67 8.42 -10.07 5.52
N ALA A 68 8.82 -10.96 4.60
CA ALA A 68 7.89 -11.68 3.73
C ALA A 68 6.93 -12.60 4.51
N ALA A 69 7.42 -13.28 5.56
CA ALA A 69 6.60 -14.13 6.43
C ALA A 69 5.60 -13.33 7.26
N GLU A 70 5.97 -12.13 7.72
CA GLU A 70 5.04 -11.18 8.35
C GLU A 70 3.90 -10.81 7.38
N ARG A 71 4.23 -10.46 6.13
CA ARG A 71 3.22 -10.16 5.09
C ARG A 71 2.36 -11.36 4.75
N TYR A 72 2.93 -12.56 4.71
CA TYR A 72 2.16 -13.79 4.48
C TYR A 72 1.12 -14.02 5.58
N THR A 73 1.51 -13.84 6.85
CA THR A 73 0.61 -13.97 7.99
C THR A 73 -0.51 -12.93 7.93
N ALA A 74 -0.17 -11.68 7.63
CA ALA A 74 -1.14 -10.60 7.47
C ALA A 74 -2.11 -10.86 6.31
N ALA A 75 -1.61 -11.23 5.13
CA ALA A 75 -2.44 -11.51 3.96
C ALA A 75 -3.36 -12.73 4.19
N GLY A 76 -2.88 -13.76 4.89
CA GLY A 76 -3.70 -14.90 5.30
C GLY A 76 -4.87 -14.49 6.19
N SER A 77 -4.58 -13.70 7.25
CA SER A 77 -5.63 -13.19 8.15
C SER A 77 -6.65 -12.30 7.45
N GLN A 78 -6.19 -11.42 6.55
CA GLN A 78 -7.09 -10.57 5.76
C GLN A 78 -7.94 -11.40 4.79
N MET A 79 -7.37 -12.43 4.16
CA MET A 79 -8.08 -13.33 3.23
C MET A 79 -9.25 -14.03 3.92
N GLU A 80 -9.04 -14.51 5.15
CA GLU A 80 -10.09 -15.18 5.93
C GLU A 80 -11.27 -14.26 6.24
N GLN A 81 -11.01 -12.96 6.42
CA GLN A 81 -12.02 -11.95 6.78
C GLN A 81 -12.62 -11.22 5.57
N ALA A 82 -12.05 -11.38 4.37
CA ALA A 82 -12.45 -10.63 3.19
C ALA A 82 -13.87 -11.01 2.70
N THR A 83 -14.75 -10.01 2.69
CA THR A 83 -16.16 -10.10 2.26
C THR A 83 -16.51 -9.11 1.14
N THR A 84 -15.60 -8.22 0.76
CA THR A 84 -15.77 -7.26 -0.35
C THR A 84 -14.65 -7.37 -1.37
N THR A 85 -14.91 -6.92 -2.61
CA THR A 85 -13.91 -6.88 -3.68
C THR A 85 -12.71 -6.02 -3.29
N GLU A 86 -12.94 -4.88 -2.63
CA GLU A 86 -11.85 -4.01 -2.14
C GLU A 86 -10.99 -4.70 -1.07
N GLN A 87 -11.60 -5.42 -0.13
CA GLN A 87 -10.84 -6.21 0.85
C GLN A 87 -9.96 -7.26 0.17
N CYS A 88 -10.46 -7.93 -0.87
CA CYS A 88 -9.66 -8.89 -1.66
C CYS A 88 -8.50 -8.21 -2.40
N ARG A 89 -8.69 -6.99 -2.90
CA ARG A 89 -7.61 -6.19 -3.50
C ARG A 89 -6.55 -5.80 -2.46
N LEU A 90 -6.95 -5.46 -1.24
CA LEU A 90 -6.00 -5.21 -0.15
C LEU A 90 -5.18 -6.46 0.19
N VAL A 91 -5.81 -7.64 0.25
CA VAL A 91 -5.08 -8.90 0.43
C VAL A 91 -4.05 -9.12 -0.67
N THR A 92 -4.45 -8.87 -1.92
CA THR A 92 -3.56 -8.98 -3.08
C THR A 92 -2.36 -8.03 -2.94
N LYS A 93 -2.59 -6.78 -2.53
CA LYS A 93 -1.52 -5.80 -2.27
C LYS A 93 -0.56 -6.31 -1.19
N THR A 94 -1.06 -6.78 -0.05
CA THR A 94 -0.22 -7.33 1.03
C THR A 94 0.57 -8.56 0.58
N ALA A 95 -0.02 -9.46 -0.20
CA ALA A 95 0.69 -10.60 -0.76
C ALA A 95 1.79 -10.19 -1.76
N LEU A 96 1.53 -9.19 -2.60
CA LEU A 96 2.51 -8.64 -3.53
C LEU A 96 3.69 -7.98 -2.80
N GLU A 97 3.44 -7.22 -1.74
CA GLU A 97 4.50 -6.67 -0.89
C GLU A 97 5.40 -7.78 -0.33
N GLY A 98 4.81 -8.87 0.17
CA GLY A 98 5.55 -10.05 0.61
C GLY A 98 6.39 -10.68 -0.52
N LEU A 99 5.86 -10.72 -1.74
CA LEU A 99 6.60 -11.23 -2.90
C LEU A 99 7.75 -10.31 -3.32
N TYR A 100 7.63 -8.98 -3.13
CA TYR A 100 8.74 -8.05 -3.31
C TYR A 100 9.85 -8.30 -2.28
N TYR A 101 9.52 -8.62 -1.04
CA TYR A 101 10.51 -9.06 -0.04
C TYR A 101 11.20 -10.37 -0.43
N ILE A 102 10.46 -11.37 -0.92
CA ILE A 102 11.06 -12.59 -1.47
C ILE A 102 12.01 -12.28 -2.64
N ARG A 103 11.60 -11.39 -3.55
CA ARG A 103 12.44 -10.95 -4.67
C ARG A 103 13.74 -10.31 -4.18
N ALA A 104 13.65 -9.46 -3.16
CA ALA A 104 14.80 -8.82 -2.52
C ALA A 104 15.72 -9.84 -1.85
N ALA A 105 15.16 -10.83 -1.14
CA ALA A 105 15.93 -11.92 -0.55
C ALA A 105 16.70 -12.72 -1.60
N ARG A 106 16.05 -13.10 -2.70
CA ARG A 106 16.69 -13.81 -3.82
C ARG A 106 17.81 -12.99 -4.45
N THR A 107 17.58 -11.69 -4.61
CA THR A 107 18.60 -10.74 -5.10
C THR A 107 19.80 -10.66 -4.15
N ALA A 108 19.58 -10.63 -2.84
CA ALA A 108 20.64 -10.63 -1.82
C ALA A 108 21.48 -11.91 -1.85
N MET A 109 20.86 -13.05 -2.14
CA MET A 109 21.56 -14.33 -2.32
C MET A 109 22.25 -14.47 -3.69
N GLY A 110 22.12 -13.49 -4.58
CA GLY A 110 22.71 -13.54 -5.92
C GLY A 110 22.07 -14.60 -6.84
N ILE A 111 20.85 -15.04 -6.54
CA ILE A 111 20.09 -15.98 -7.38
C ILE A 111 19.01 -15.26 -8.18
N ASP A 112 18.45 -15.94 -9.19
CA ASP A 112 17.37 -15.39 -10.02
C ASP A 112 16.24 -14.84 -9.14
N PRO A 113 15.90 -13.53 -9.20
CA PRO A 113 14.84 -12.93 -8.40
C PRO A 113 13.43 -13.45 -8.76
N GLY A 114 13.29 -14.18 -9.87
CA GLY A 114 12.05 -14.77 -10.34
C GLY A 114 11.27 -13.83 -11.26
N PRO A 115 10.02 -14.21 -11.62
CA PRO A 115 9.19 -13.43 -12.53
C PRO A 115 8.91 -12.02 -12.01
N GLU A 116 8.75 -11.07 -12.92
CA GLU A 116 8.30 -9.73 -12.58
C GLU A 116 6.96 -9.75 -11.85
N LEU A 117 6.81 -8.84 -10.91
CA LEU A 117 5.60 -8.65 -10.12
C LEU A 117 4.82 -7.45 -10.66
N PRO A 118 3.50 -7.44 -10.51
CA PRO A 118 2.69 -6.26 -10.77
C PRO A 118 3.29 -5.04 -10.08
N VAL A 119 3.38 -3.96 -10.85
CA VAL A 119 3.87 -2.68 -10.40
C VAL A 119 2.91 -2.05 -9.39
N ASP A 120 3.44 -1.58 -8.26
CA ASP A 120 2.69 -0.69 -7.35
C ASP A 120 2.99 0.77 -7.72
N HIS A 121 1.97 1.50 -8.17
CA HIS A 121 2.09 2.91 -8.54
C HIS A 121 2.48 3.79 -7.34
N GLU A 122 2.07 3.46 -6.12
CA GLU A 122 2.49 4.21 -4.93
C GLU A 122 3.98 4.02 -4.65
N ALA A 123 4.47 2.78 -4.80
CA ALA A 123 5.89 2.49 -4.66
C ALA A 123 6.73 3.19 -5.73
N GLN A 124 6.26 3.21 -6.98
CA GLN A 124 6.94 3.94 -8.06
C GLN A 124 7.04 5.44 -7.79
N ARG A 125 5.95 6.06 -7.33
CA ARG A 125 5.91 7.50 -7.04
C ARG A 125 6.76 7.87 -5.84
N ALA A 126 6.86 6.99 -4.85
CA ALA A 126 7.71 7.20 -3.67
C ALA A 126 9.21 7.22 -4.01
N GLY A 127 9.59 6.74 -5.19
CA GLY A 127 10.97 6.73 -5.65
C GLY A 127 11.77 5.52 -5.20
N LYS A 128 13.04 5.50 -5.58
CA LYS A 128 13.98 4.44 -5.22
C LYS A 128 15.35 5.02 -4.90
N VAL A 129 16.05 4.38 -3.97
CA VAL A 129 17.45 4.67 -3.68
C VAL A 129 18.29 4.30 -4.91
N THR A 130 19.06 5.25 -5.43
CA THR A 130 19.88 5.07 -6.64
C THR A 130 21.37 4.98 -6.36
N GLU A 131 21.81 5.37 -5.16
CA GLU A 131 23.23 5.42 -4.77
C GLU A 131 23.38 5.17 -3.27
N ASP A 132 24.58 4.73 -2.88
CA ASP A 132 24.90 4.53 -1.46
C ASP A 132 24.94 5.87 -0.72
N ARG A 133 24.34 5.91 0.45
CA ARG A 133 24.30 7.10 1.31
C ARG A 133 24.58 6.72 2.75
N ARG A 134 25.37 7.56 3.43
CA ARG A 134 25.53 7.55 4.87
C ARG A 134 25.34 8.94 5.44
N VAL A 135 24.57 9.04 6.51
CA VAL A 135 24.30 10.30 7.22
C VAL A 135 24.31 10.07 8.72
N SER A 136 24.60 11.13 9.47
CA SER A 136 24.52 11.11 10.93
C SER A 136 23.45 12.11 11.39
N VAL A 137 22.44 11.63 12.12
CA VAL A 137 21.31 12.42 12.59
C VAL A 137 21.24 12.27 14.10
N GLU A 138 21.33 13.38 14.83
CA GLU A 138 21.29 13.39 16.31
C GLU A 138 22.32 12.45 16.97
N GLY A 139 23.46 12.23 16.32
CA GLY A 139 24.52 11.34 16.81
C GLY A 139 24.34 9.86 16.45
N HIS A 140 23.32 9.51 15.66
CA HIS A 140 23.07 8.17 15.14
C HIS A 140 23.37 8.07 13.64
N ASP A 141 24.07 7.02 13.23
CA ASP A 141 24.45 6.80 11.84
C ASP A 141 23.39 5.97 11.10
N TYR A 142 22.93 6.49 9.96
CA TYR A 142 22.00 5.81 9.06
C TYR A 142 22.63 5.59 7.70
N GLU A 143 22.28 4.49 7.05
CA GLU A 143 22.70 4.18 5.69
C GLU A 143 21.55 3.71 4.81
N ALA A 144 21.68 4.02 3.52
CA ALA A 144 20.82 3.53 2.45
C ALA A 144 21.67 3.04 1.27
N SER A 145 21.18 2.05 0.54
CA SER A 145 21.85 1.48 -0.64
C SER A 145 20.83 0.99 -1.68
N PRO A 146 21.14 1.07 -2.99
CA PRO A 146 20.36 0.41 -4.04
C PRO A 146 20.52 -1.12 -4.02
N VAL A 147 21.55 -1.65 -3.35
CA VAL A 147 21.90 -3.08 -3.34
C VAL A 147 21.91 -3.64 -1.91
N PRO A 148 21.65 -4.95 -1.75
CA PRO A 148 21.73 -5.59 -0.44
C PRO A 148 23.15 -5.57 0.10
N GLY A 149 23.29 -5.36 1.41
CA GLY A 149 24.59 -5.35 2.07
C GLY A 149 24.49 -5.67 3.57
N GLN A 150 25.63 -6.02 4.17
CA GLN A 150 25.69 -6.29 5.61
C GLN A 150 25.35 -5.05 6.47
N ARG A 151 25.65 -3.85 5.94
CA ARG A 151 25.35 -2.57 6.59
C ARG A 151 23.93 -2.07 6.33
N THR A 152 23.26 -2.63 5.33
CA THR A 152 21.91 -2.25 4.89
C THR A 152 21.02 -3.49 4.75
N PRO A 153 20.79 -4.27 5.83
CA PRO A 153 20.10 -5.55 5.72
C PRO A 153 18.58 -5.42 5.58
N HIS A 154 18.01 -4.22 5.79
CA HIS A 154 16.56 -4.03 5.78
C HIS A 154 16.07 -3.52 4.44
N TYR A 155 15.31 -4.34 3.72
CA TYR A 155 14.68 -3.93 2.48
C TYR A 155 13.35 -3.22 2.74
N TYR A 156 13.01 -2.25 1.89
CA TYR A 156 11.66 -1.72 1.76
C TYR A 156 11.25 -1.70 0.29
N PRO A 157 10.05 -2.21 -0.07
CA PRO A 157 9.60 -2.26 -1.46
C PRO A 157 9.24 -0.90 -2.06
N GLY A 158 9.17 0.16 -1.26
CA GLY A 158 8.64 1.47 -1.66
C GLY A 158 7.15 1.58 -1.34
N GLY A 159 6.64 2.80 -1.17
CA GLY A 159 5.23 3.06 -0.91
C GLY A 159 5.00 4.22 0.04
N ARG A 160 3.85 4.24 0.72
CA ARG A 160 3.50 5.28 1.70
C ARG A 160 3.36 4.70 3.10
N VAL A 161 3.87 5.44 4.09
CA VAL A 161 3.73 5.13 5.52
C VAL A 161 3.24 6.39 6.23
N ALA A 162 2.11 6.29 6.92
CA ALA A 162 1.47 7.42 7.62
C ALA A 162 1.42 8.70 6.75
N GLY A 163 0.96 8.55 5.49
CA GLY A 163 0.80 9.66 4.56
C GLY A 163 2.09 10.19 3.91
N ARG A 164 3.27 9.62 4.20
CA ARG A 164 4.54 10.07 3.61
C ARG A 164 5.17 8.99 2.72
N PRO A 165 5.76 9.35 1.57
CA PRO A 165 6.41 8.38 0.71
C PRO A 165 7.71 7.87 1.34
N VAL A 166 7.95 6.57 1.28
CA VAL A 166 9.20 5.95 1.69
C VAL A 166 9.81 5.30 0.46
N PRO A 167 11.01 5.74 0.01
CA PRO A 167 11.62 5.21 -1.19
C PRO A 167 11.93 3.71 -1.08
N GLN A 168 11.84 3.01 -2.20
CA GLN A 168 12.33 1.63 -2.31
C GLN A 168 13.85 1.60 -2.08
N GLY A 169 14.35 0.66 -1.28
CA GLY A 169 15.80 0.51 -1.09
C GLY A 169 16.18 -0.43 0.04
N TRP A 170 17.49 -0.53 0.28
CA TRP A 170 18.08 -1.22 1.40
C TRP A 170 18.58 -0.22 2.43
N TYR A 171 18.32 -0.48 3.72
CA TYR A 171 18.57 0.46 4.80
C TYR A 171 19.29 -0.21 5.96
N SER A 172 20.09 0.57 6.69
CA SER A 172 20.76 0.10 7.92
C SER A 172 19.76 -0.24 9.01
N GLU A 173 18.65 0.48 9.05
CA GLU A 173 17.58 0.31 10.01
C GLU A 173 16.22 0.53 9.35
N PRO A 174 15.16 -0.15 9.83
CA PRO A 174 13.82 0.01 9.30
C PRO A 174 13.13 1.26 9.86
N TRP A 175 13.67 2.45 9.57
CA TRP A 175 13.27 3.75 10.14
C TRP A 175 11.79 4.12 9.89
N TRP A 176 11.13 3.47 8.93
CA TRP A 176 9.69 3.63 8.67
C TRP A 176 8.79 2.77 9.58
N LYS A 177 9.29 1.66 10.13
CA LYS A 177 8.48 0.70 10.91
C LYS A 177 7.77 1.36 12.12
N PRO A 178 8.40 2.27 12.89
CA PRO A 178 7.70 2.97 13.97
C PRO A 178 6.47 3.73 13.50
N ALA A 179 6.55 4.47 12.39
CA ALA A 179 5.42 5.21 11.83
C ALA A 179 4.33 4.30 11.25
N LEU A 180 4.71 3.12 10.74
CA LEU A 180 3.76 2.10 10.27
C LEU A 180 2.90 1.55 11.42
N VAL A 181 3.49 1.38 12.60
CA VAL A 181 2.79 0.85 13.79
C VAL A 181 2.04 1.96 14.54
N ALA A 182 2.69 3.10 14.77
CA ALA A 182 2.15 4.18 15.58
C ALA A 182 1.25 5.16 14.81
N GLY A 183 1.29 5.13 13.47
CA GLY A 183 0.56 6.06 12.61
C GLY A 183 1.13 7.49 12.62
N ALA A 184 2.25 7.73 13.30
CA ALA A 184 2.87 9.04 13.43
C ALA A 184 4.40 8.96 13.26
N TRP A 185 4.97 9.98 12.63
CA TRP A 185 6.42 10.10 12.44
C TRP A 185 7.10 10.73 13.66
N GLY A 186 8.24 10.17 14.05
CA GLY A 186 9.03 10.69 15.17
C GLY A 186 9.66 12.05 14.88
N VAL A 187 9.95 12.80 15.94
CA VAL A 187 10.78 14.01 15.86
C VAL A 187 12.12 13.65 15.21
N GLY A 188 12.57 14.45 14.25
CA GLY A 188 13.80 14.20 13.49
C GLY A 188 13.62 13.41 12.19
N SER A 189 12.46 12.80 11.92
CA SER A 189 12.25 12.02 10.68
C SER A 189 12.41 12.88 9.40
N VAL A 190 11.99 14.15 9.45
CA VAL A 190 12.19 15.10 8.34
C VAL A 190 13.67 15.40 8.12
N LEU A 191 14.45 15.55 9.20
CA LEU A 191 15.89 15.79 9.12
C LEU A 191 16.61 14.58 8.55
N LEU A 192 16.27 13.38 9.02
CA LEU A 192 16.79 12.11 8.48
C LEU A 192 16.47 11.99 7.00
N PHE A 193 15.21 12.17 6.61
CA PHE A 193 14.79 12.10 5.21
C PHE A 193 15.57 13.11 4.35
N SER A 194 15.64 14.37 4.80
CA SER A 194 16.37 15.43 4.11
C SER A 194 17.84 15.08 3.90
N MET A 195 18.55 14.67 4.95
CA MET A 195 19.97 14.32 4.84
C MET A 195 20.18 13.09 3.95
N MET A 196 19.32 12.08 4.07
CA MET A 196 19.46 10.82 3.36
C MET A 196 19.18 10.97 1.85
N PHE A 197 18.18 11.76 1.47
CA PHE A 197 17.69 11.77 0.08
C PHE A 197 17.88 13.09 -0.65
N SER A 198 18.47 14.11 -0.02
CA SER A 198 18.75 15.39 -0.68
C SER A 198 19.51 15.20 -1.99
N GLY A 199 18.92 15.69 -3.08
CA GLY A 199 19.47 15.64 -4.43
C GLY A 199 19.38 14.29 -5.14
N MET A 200 18.76 13.27 -4.53
CA MET A 200 18.62 11.95 -5.15
C MET A 200 17.48 11.94 -6.17
N ALA A 201 17.79 11.58 -7.42
CA ALA A 201 16.81 11.64 -8.51
C ALA A 201 15.63 10.70 -8.29
N GLY A 202 14.42 11.21 -8.53
CA GLY A 202 13.18 10.43 -8.40
C GLY A 202 12.75 10.19 -6.95
N ILE A 203 13.28 10.92 -5.97
CA ILE A 203 12.80 10.96 -4.59
C ILE A 203 12.33 12.38 -4.28
N ALA A 204 11.21 12.50 -3.57
CA ALA A 204 10.66 13.81 -3.19
C ALA A 204 11.66 14.60 -2.34
N GLY A 205 11.68 15.93 -2.48
CA GLY A 205 12.37 16.84 -1.59
C GLY A 205 11.78 16.81 -0.18
N ALA A 206 12.56 17.23 0.83
CA ALA A 206 12.16 17.11 2.23
C ALA A 206 10.85 17.84 2.59
N ALA A 207 10.62 19.03 2.03
CA ALA A 207 9.39 19.78 2.25
C ALA A 207 8.18 19.09 1.60
N ALA A 208 8.36 18.57 0.38
CA ALA A 208 7.34 17.79 -0.32
C ALA A 208 7.00 16.51 0.49
N TRP A 209 8.02 15.78 0.94
CA TRP A 209 7.87 14.60 1.80
C TRP A 209 7.13 14.91 3.11
N GLU A 210 7.47 16.01 3.77
CA GLU A 210 6.82 16.44 5.01
C GLU A 210 5.32 16.68 4.80
N SER A 211 4.96 17.30 3.67
CA SER A 211 3.58 17.52 3.22
C SER A 211 2.90 16.27 2.64
N GLY A 212 3.64 15.17 2.47
CA GLY A 212 3.14 13.90 1.95
C GLY A 212 3.06 13.80 0.42
N TYR A 213 3.60 14.80 -0.29
CA TYR A 213 3.81 14.74 -1.74
C TYR A 213 4.95 13.78 -2.08
N ASP A 214 4.86 13.18 -3.25
CA ASP A 214 5.84 12.24 -3.78
C ASP A 214 6.57 12.78 -5.01
N ALA A 215 7.61 12.06 -5.46
CA ALA A 215 8.55 12.58 -6.45
C ALA A 215 7.85 12.97 -7.77
N GLY A 216 6.88 12.15 -8.21
CA GLY A 216 6.13 12.43 -9.44
C GLY A 216 5.21 13.64 -9.35
N GLN A 217 4.73 14.01 -8.16
CA GLN A 217 3.97 15.25 -7.96
C GLN A 217 4.87 16.49 -7.92
N GLU A 218 6.07 16.37 -7.37
CA GLU A 218 7.03 17.47 -7.32
C GLU A 218 7.51 17.86 -8.72
N ASP A 219 7.83 16.89 -9.59
CA ASP A 219 8.19 17.16 -10.99
C ASP A 219 7.04 17.84 -11.76
N ALA A 220 5.79 17.46 -11.48
CA ALA A 220 4.61 18.07 -12.11
C ALA A 220 4.36 19.52 -11.66
N ILE A 221 4.82 19.90 -10.46
CA ILE A 221 4.78 21.28 -9.96
C ILE A 221 6.01 22.07 -10.45
N GLY A 222 7.18 21.42 -10.55
CA GLY A 222 8.41 22.01 -11.06
C GLY A 222 8.36 22.36 -12.56
N ASP A 223 7.68 21.54 -13.37
CA ASP A 223 7.42 21.82 -14.79
C ASP A 223 6.29 22.85 -15.02
N GLN A 224 5.55 23.21 -13.96
CA GLN A 224 4.52 24.25 -14.00
C GLN A 224 5.07 25.67 -13.75
N GLY A 225 6.40 25.82 -13.74
CA GLY A 225 7.10 27.10 -13.52
C GLY A 225 7.07 28.09 -14.69
N ASP A 226 6.45 27.75 -15.83
CA ASP A 226 6.29 28.67 -16.98
C ASP A 226 4.94 28.51 -17.69
N ALA A 227 3.84 28.51 -16.92
CA ALA A 227 2.50 28.70 -17.48
C ALA A 227 1.67 29.60 -16.56
N GLY A 228 1.84 30.90 -16.72
CA GLY A 228 0.81 31.86 -16.31
C GLY A 228 -0.48 31.55 -17.06
N GLY A 229 -1.52 31.14 -16.34
CA GLY A 229 -2.82 30.85 -16.92
C GLY A 229 -3.86 30.59 -15.85
N ASP A 230 -4.65 31.62 -15.56
CA ASP A 230 -5.92 31.58 -14.85
C ASP A 230 -6.76 30.33 -15.22
N TYR A 231 -6.97 29.46 -14.24
CA TYR A 231 -8.11 28.54 -14.24
C TYR A 231 -8.76 28.57 -12.86
N GLY A 232 -9.62 29.58 -12.68
CA GLY A 232 -10.80 29.42 -11.84
C GLY A 232 -11.63 28.20 -12.30
N GLY A 233 -11.95 27.34 -11.34
CA GLY A 233 -12.77 26.15 -11.55
C GLY A 233 -13.27 25.61 -10.22
N ASP A 234 -14.35 26.21 -9.73
CA ASP A 234 -15.23 25.64 -8.71
C ASP A 234 -15.63 24.21 -9.09
N SER A 235 -15.30 23.23 -8.24
CA SER A 235 -16.04 21.97 -8.17
C SER A 235 -15.70 21.18 -6.89
N GLY A 236 -16.51 21.38 -5.85
CA GLY A 236 -16.97 20.30 -4.97
C GLY A 236 -15.93 19.58 -4.10
N GLY A 237 -15.51 20.21 -3.00
CA GLY A 237 -14.91 19.52 -1.86
C GLY A 237 -15.95 18.68 -1.12
N GLY A 238 -16.13 17.44 -1.56
CA GLY A 238 -16.88 16.42 -0.82
C GLY A 238 -16.07 15.96 0.39
N ASP A 239 -16.50 16.38 1.57
CA ASP A 239 -16.14 15.82 2.86
C ASP A 239 -16.41 14.32 2.87
N TYR A 240 -15.34 13.52 2.94
CA TYR A 240 -15.40 12.13 3.36
C TYR A 240 -14.38 11.94 4.48
N GLY A 241 -14.72 12.48 5.65
CA GLY A 241 -14.91 11.68 6.86
C GLY A 241 -13.76 10.75 7.22
N GLY A 242 -12.90 11.23 8.12
CA GLY A 242 -12.01 10.38 8.91
C GLY A 242 -12.80 9.28 9.60
N GLY A 243 -12.43 8.03 9.30
CA GLY A 243 -12.90 6.86 10.00
C GLY A 243 -12.28 6.82 11.39
N ASP A 244 -13.08 7.20 12.37
CA ASP A 244 -12.87 7.01 13.80
C ASP A 244 -12.54 5.53 14.11
N TRP A 245 -11.30 5.30 14.52
CA TRP A 245 -10.88 4.08 15.20
C TRP A 245 -10.57 4.47 16.65
N GLY A 246 -11.56 4.38 17.53
CA GLY A 246 -11.33 4.60 18.96
C GLY A 246 -12.56 4.39 19.83
N GLY A 247 -12.55 3.29 20.61
CA GLY A 247 -13.33 3.23 21.85
C GLY A 247 -14.56 2.32 21.85
N GLY A 248 -14.35 1.01 21.77
CA GLY A 248 -15.33 0.05 22.26
C GLY A 248 -15.27 -0.03 23.78
N ASP A 249 -16.22 0.64 24.45
CA ASP A 249 -16.44 0.54 25.90
C ASP A 249 -16.79 -0.91 26.29
N ILE A 250 -15.90 -1.53 27.06
CA ILE A 250 -16.17 -2.78 27.78
C ILE A 250 -16.73 -2.37 29.13
N GLY A 251 -18.05 -2.47 29.33
CA GLY A 251 -18.64 -2.17 30.63
C GLY A 251 -20.16 -2.28 30.71
N GLY A 252 -20.67 -3.48 31.01
CA GLY A 252 -22.06 -3.73 31.38
C GLY A 252 -22.37 -5.21 31.11
N GLY A 253 -22.47 -6.07 32.12
CA GLY A 253 -23.43 -5.99 33.22
C GLY A 253 -24.39 -7.15 33.00
N PHE A 254 -24.02 -8.34 33.46
CA PHE A 254 -24.91 -9.50 33.51
C PHE A 254 -25.23 -9.79 34.97
N ASP A 255 -26.40 -9.29 35.39
CA ASP A 255 -27.20 -9.92 36.43
C ASP A 255 -27.90 -11.16 35.84
N PHE A 256 -28.23 -12.09 36.76
CA PHE A 256 -28.88 -13.42 36.65
C PHE A 256 -27.96 -14.63 36.50
#